data_AF-Q22ED7-F1
#
_entry.id   AF-Q22ED7-F1
#
_cell.length_a   1.000
_cell.length_b   1.000
_cell.length_c   1.000
_cell.angle_alpha   90.00
_cell.angle_beta   90.00
_cell.angle_gamma   90.00
#
_symmetry.space_group_name_H-M   'P 1'
#
loop_
_entity.id
_entity.type
_entity.pdbx_description
1 polymer ?
#
loop_
_entity_poly.entity_id
_entity_poly.type
_entity_poly.pdbx_seq_one_letter_code
_entity_poly.pdbx_strand_id
1 'polypeptide(L)'
;MKIIAIIFAIILLVKVNADGLCVQCQKCQKDLMESANRGEVCAKGDTDCVADLKSLGKCTNTCVVDNNYDQQKTNSCVQQNCPVQNPTVQKFKNEFIGCLKKSSSTLAFFGFLIGLFALLI
;
A
#
# COMPACT_ATOMS: atom_id res chain seq x y z
N MET A 1 -2.19 40.81 -22.94
CA MET A 1 -2.50 39.37 -23.13
C MET A 1 -1.25 38.54 -23.42
N LYS A 2 -0.15 38.70 -22.69
CA LYS A 2 1.09 37.90 -22.89
C LYS A 2 1.53 37.16 -21.61
N ILE A 3 1.17 37.69 -20.44
CA ILE A 3 1.50 37.10 -19.13
C ILE A 3 0.66 35.84 -18.83
N ILE A 4 -0.60 35.81 -19.27
CA ILE A 4 -1.50 34.65 -19.07
C ILE A 4 -0.98 33.41 -19.82
N ALA A 5 -0.42 33.58 -21.03
CA ALA A 5 0.17 32.48 -21.80
C ALA A 5 1.42 31.88 -21.12
N ILE A 6 2.20 32.69 -20.40
CA ILE A 6 3.38 32.24 -19.67
C ILE A 6 2.98 31.41 -18.44
N ILE A 7 1.90 31.80 -17.74
CA ILE A 7 1.37 31.03 -16.60
C ILE A 7 0.85 29.66 -17.07
N PHE A 8 0.15 29.58 -18.20
CA PHE A 8 -0.28 28.29 -18.77
C PHE A 8 0.89 27.40 -19.22
N ALA A 9 1.98 27.98 -19.73
CA ALA A 9 3.18 27.23 -20.07
C ALA A 9 3.88 26.63 -18.83
N ILE A 10 3.89 27.35 -17.70
CA ILE A 10 4.46 26.85 -16.44
C ILE A 10 3.59 25.71 -15.87
N ILE A 11 2.26 25.80 -15.95
CA ILE A 11 1.35 24.74 -15.48
C ILE A 11 1.53 23.44 -16.28
N LEU A 12 1.84 23.54 -17.58
CA LEU A 12 2.14 22.38 -18.42
C LEU A 12 3.53 21.78 -18.13
N LEU A 13 4.51 22.60 -17.75
CA LEU A 13 5.86 22.13 -17.37
C LEU A 13 5.89 21.45 -15.99
N VAL A 14 4.97 21.78 -15.08
CA VAL A 14 4.86 21.10 -13.77
C VAL A 14 4.27 19.68 -13.91
N LYS A 15 3.54 19.37 -15.00
CA LYS A 15 3.01 18.02 -15.24
C LYS A 15 4.08 16.98 -15.63
N VAL A 16 5.31 17.40 -15.95
CA VAL A 16 6.36 16.50 -16.43
C VAL A 16 7.39 16.17 -15.35
N ASN A 17 7.30 16.76 -14.14
CA ASN A 17 8.17 16.43 -13.01
C ASN A 17 7.44 15.66 -11.89
N ALA A 18 6.44 14.85 -12.27
CA ALA A 18 5.84 13.84 -11.38
C ALA A 18 6.36 12.43 -11.68
N ASP A 19 7.56 12.31 -12.28
CA ASP A 19 8.23 11.04 -12.58
C ASP A 19 8.59 10.20 -11.33
N GLY A 20 8.24 10.66 -10.13
CA GLY A 20 8.35 9.89 -8.90
C GLY A 20 7.09 9.13 -8.52
N LEU A 21 5.88 9.66 -8.80
CA LEU A 21 4.67 9.09 -8.23
C LEU A 21 4.19 7.95 -9.12
N CYS A 22 4.50 6.70 -8.75
CA CYS A 22 3.88 5.55 -9.40
C CYS A 22 2.37 5.52 -9.05
N VAL A 23 1.57 6.27 -9.81
CA VAL A 23 0.09 6.33 -9.71
C VAL A 23 -0.48 4.91 -9.77
N GLN A 24 0.12 4.06 -10.59
CA GLN A 24 -0.28 2.66 -10.74
C GLN A 24 0.05 1.80 -9.52
N CYS A 25 1.08 2.15 -8.76
CA CYS A 25 1.48 1.42 -7.56
C CYS A 25 0.67 1.85 -6.35
N GLN A 26 0.35 3.14 -6.25
CA GLN A 26 -0.61 3.64 -5.27
C GLN A 26 -1.99 3.01 -5.50
N LYS A 27 -2.39 2.87 -6.77
CA LYS A 27 -3.60 2.12 -7.15
C LYS A 27 -3.51 0.64 -6.77
N CYS A 28 -2.38 -0.02 -7.06
CA CYS A 28 -2.13 -1.42 -6.69
C CYS A 28 -2.29 -1.67 -5.18
N GLN A 29 -1.72 -0.81 -4.33
CA GLN A 29 -1.87 -0.90 -2.88
C GLN A 29 -3.31 -0.69 -2.45
N LYS A 30 -3.96 0.35 -2.99
CA LYS A 30 -5.35 0.67 -2.67
C LYS A 30 -6.30 -0.46 -3.05
N ASP A 31 -6.17 -1.00 -4.25
CA ASP A 31 -7.04 -2.08 -4.76
C ASP A 31 -6.91 -3.35 -3.90
N LEU A 32 -5.68 -3.70 -3.48
CA LEU A 32 -5.43 -4.83 -2.56
C LEU A 32 -5.99 -4.57 -1.16
N MET A 33 -5.87 -3.35 -0.64
CA MET A 33 -6.46 -3.03 0.65
C MET A 33 -7.98 -3.08 0.62
N GLU A 34 -8.58 -2.56 -0.44
CA GLU A 34 -10.03 -2.62 -0.60
C GLU A 34 -10.50 -4.06 -0.76
N SER A 35 -9.76 -4.94 -1.45
CA SER A 35 -10.12 -6.37 -1.55
C SER A 35 -10.04 -7.06 -0.19
N ALA A 36 -9.04 -6.74 0.63
CA ALA A 36 -8.97 -7.22 2.01
C ALA A 36 -10.15 -6.72 2.86
N ASN A 37 -10.51 -5.43 2.74
CA ASN A 37 -11.63 -4.82 3.47
C ASN A 37 -13.00 -5.36 3.03
N ARG A 38 -13.16 -5.70 1.74
CA ARG A 38 -14.37 -6.36 1.23
C ARG A 38 -14.45 -7.85 1.59
N GLY A 39 -13.42 -8.41 2.22
CA GLY A 39 -13.35 -9.82 2.56
C GLY A 39 -13.16 -10.72 1.34
N GLU A 40 -12.63 -10.19 0.23
CA GLU A 40 -12.43 -10.93 -1.02
C GLU A 40 -11.15 -11.78 -1.01
N VAL A 41 -10.27 -11.55 -0.03
CA VAL A 41 -9.01 -12.29 0.12
C VAL A 41 -9.24 -13.71 0.63
N CYS A 42 -10.17 -13.90 1.56
CA CYS A 42 -10.44 -15.18 2.20
C CYS A 42 -11.77 -15.76 1.72
N ALA A 43 -11.83 -17.08 1.54
CA ALA A 43 -13.09 -17.74 1.25
C ALA A 43 -14.08 -17.59 2.42
N LYS A 44 -15.38 -17.57 2.12
CA LYS A 44 -16.42 -17.45 3.15
C LYS A 44 -16.34 -18.64 4.11
N GLY A 45 -16.14 -18.35 5.40
CA GLY A 45 -16.01 -19.37 6.45
C GLY A 45 -14.58 -19.86 6.71
N ASP A 46 -13.58 -19.39 5.96
CA ASP A 46 -12.17 -19.70 6.20
C ASP A 46 -11.62 -18.84 7.34
N THR A 47 -11.85 -19.30 8.58
CA THR A 47 -11.45 -18.58 9.80
C THR A 47 -9.94 -18.48 9.94
N ASP A 48 -9.20 -19.48 9.45
CA ASP A 48 -7.74 -19.52 9.54
C ASP A 48 -7.12 -18.47 8.60
N CYS A 49 -7.65 -18.34 7.37
CA CYS A 49 -7.28 -17.25 6.48
C CYS A 49 -7.56 -15.88 7.08
N VAL A 50 -8.75 -15.69 7.66
CA VAL A 50 -9.12 -14.39 8.27
C VAL A 50 -8.20 -14.06 9.46
N ALA A 51 -7.87 -15.05 10.30
CA ALA A 51 -6.96 -14.87 11.42
C ALA A 51 -5.55 -14.48 10.96
N ASP A 52 -5.02 -15.18 9.96
CA ASP A 52 -3.70 -14.89 9.38
C ASP A 52 -3.67 -13.52 8.69
N LEU A 53 -4.73 -13.15 7.96
CA LEU A 53 -4.84 -11.84 7.33
C LEU A 53 -4.86 -10.70 8.35
N LYS A 54 -5.60 -10.88 9.45
CA LYS A 54 -5.59 -9.92 10.57
C LYS A 54 -4.21 -9.82 11.24
N SER A 55 -3.53 -10.94 11.44
CA SER A 55 -2.18 -10.97 11.99
C SER A 55 -1.19 -10.23 11.08
N LEU A 56 -1.27 -10.48 9.77
CA LEU A 56 -0.47 -9.78 8.76
C LEU A 56 -0.74 -8.27 8.77
N GLY A 57 -2.00 -7.85 8.85
CA GLY A 57 -2.38 -6.44 8.91
C GLY A 57 -1.78 -5.72 10.12
N LYS A 58 -1.88 -6.34 11.31
CA LYS A 58 -1.25 -5.81 12.54
C LYS A 58 0.26 -5.70 12.42
N CYS A 59 0.92 -6.76 11.96
CA CYS A 59 2.37 -6.78 11.80
C CYS A 59 2.85 -5.73 10.78
N THR A 60 2.12 -5.57 9.67
CA THR A 60 2.43 -4.56 8.66
C THR A 60 2.29 -3.15 9.24
N ASN A 61 1.26 -2.89 10.05
CA ASN A 61 1.10 -1.62 10.75
C ASN A 61 2.27 -1.32 11.70
N THR A 62 2.69 -2.32 12.49
CA THR A 62 3.87 -2.18 13.36
C THR A 62 5.12 -1.85 12.53
N CYS A 63 5.35 -2.57 11.43
CA CYS A 63 6.46 -2.28 10.53
C CYS A 63 6.42 -0.87 9.94
N VAL A 64 5.23 -0.35 9.61
CA VAL A 64 5.07 1.01 9.10
C VAL A 64 5.44 2.04 10.16
N VAL A 65 4.91 1.86 11.39
CA VAL A 65 5.14 2.79 12.50
C VAL A 65 6.61 2.78 12.92
N ASP A 66 7.19 1.60 13.14
CA ASP A 66 8.58 1.44 13.61
C ASP A 66 9.62 1.96 12.61
N ASN A 67 9.27 1.95 11.32
CA ASN A 67 10.15 2.44 10.26
C ASN A 67 9.83 3.86 9.79
N ASN A 68 9.05 4.63 10.58
CA ASN A 68 8.69 6.02 10.27
C ASN A 68 8.11 6.19 8.86
N TYR A 69 7.26 5.26 8.42
CA TYR A 69 6.62 5.27 7.09
C TYR A 69 7.62 5.18 5.93
N ASP A 70 8.88 4.82 6.19
CA ASP A 70 9.85 4.53 5.14
C ASP A 70 9.45 3.24 4.43
N GLN A 71 9.19 3.36 3.14
CA GLN A 71 8.67 2.28 2.32
C GLN A 71 9.64 1.11 2.17
N GLN A 72 10.93 1.39 1.97
CA GLN A 72 11.92 0.35 1.73
C GLN A 72 12.16 -0.46 3.01
N LYS A 73 12.25 0.25 4.14
CA LYS A 73 12.39 -0.36 5.47
C LYS A 73 11.12 -1.11 5.87
N THR A 74 9.94 -0.54 5.62
CA THR A 74 8.65 -1.21 5.83
C THR A 74 8.58 -2.51 5.04
N ASN A 75 8.92 -2.49 3.74
CA ASN A 75 8.92 -3.69 2.90
C ASN A 75 9.83 -4.79 3.46
N SER A 76 11.05 -4.38 3.85
CA SER A 76 12.03 -5.30 4.40
C SER A 76 11.55 -5.88 5.73
N CYS A 77 10.94 -5.05 6.58
CA CYS A 77 10.33 -5.46 7.83
C CYS A 77 9.17 -6.45 7.61
N VAL A 78 8.24 -6.17 6.71
CA VAL A 78 7.10 -7.07 6.42
C VAL A 78 7.59 -8.40 5.88
N GLN A 79 8.58 -8.37 5.00
CA GLN A 79 9.14 -9.58 4.41
C GLN A 79 9.84 -10.47 5.45
N GLN A 80 10.50 -9.88 6.44
CA GLN A 80 11.30 -10.60 7.45
C GLN A 80 10.51 -10.95 8.72
N ASN A 81 9.62 -10.07 9.17
CA ASN A 81 9.02 -10.12 10.51
C ASN A 81 7.52 -10.45 10.49
N CYS A 82 6.87 -10.48 9.33
CA CYS A 82 5.45 -10.85 9.21
C CYS A 82 5.30 -12.24 8.57
N PRO A 83 5.49 -13.33 9.34
CA PRO A 83 5.24 -14.68 8.87
C PRO A 83 3.73 -14.89 8.66
N VAL A 84 3.39 -15.73 7.69
CA VAL A 84 2.01 -16.09 7.37
C VAL A 84 2.00 -17.58 7.04
N GLN A 85 1.02 -18.32 7.56
CA GLN A 85 0.93 -19.76 7.39
C GLN A 85 -0.05 -20.12 6.27
N ASN A 86 -1.12 -19.35 6.13
CA ASN A 86 -2.14 -19.53 5.12
C ASN A 86 -1.60 -19.13 3.73
N PRO A 87 -1.66 -20.03 2.73
CA PRO A 87 -1.10 -19.78 1.40
C PRO A 87 -1.80 -18.65 0.65
N THR A 88 -3.10 -18.45 0.88
CA THR A 88 -3.89 -17.35 0.29
C THR A 88 -3.39 -16.01 0.82
N VAL A 89 -3.20 -15.92 2.14
CA VAL A 89 -2.69 -14.70 2.78
C VAL A 89 -1.21 -14.47 2.43
N GLN A 90 -0.42 -15.54 2.25
CA GLN A 90 0.96 -15.43 1.76
C GLN A 90 1.02 -14.90 0.31
N LYS A 91 0.09 -15.30 -0.55
CA LYS A 91 -0.06 -14.75 -1.90
C LYS A 91 -0.40 -13.26 -1.84
N PHE A 92 -1.39 -12.89 -1.03
CA PHE A 92 -1.77 -11.51 -0.78
C PHE A 92 -0.58 -10.65 -0.30
N LYS A 93 0.18 -11.15 0.69
CA LYS A 93 1.41 -10.49 1.18
C LYS A 93 2.41 -10.22 0.06
N ASN A 94 2.66 -11.21 -0.79
CA ASN A 94 3.60 -11.09 -1.89
C ASN A 94 3.14 -10.06 -2.93
N GLU A 95 1.85 -10.03 -3.25
CA GLU A 95 1.25 -9.03 -4.16
C GLU A 95 1.38 -7.62 -3.57
N PHE A 96 1.10 -7.47 -2.27
CA PHE A 96 1.23 -6.21 -1.55
C PHE A 96 2.68 -5.67 -1.56
N ILE A 97 3.66 -6.52 -1.22
CA ILE A 97 5.09 -6.18 -1.31
C ILE A 97 5.48 -5.87 -2.77
N GLY A 98 4.91 -6.58 -3.74
CA GLY A 98 5.10 -6.32 -5.17
C GLY A 98 4.62 -4.94 -5.60
N CYS A 99 3.45 -4.51 -5.13
CA CYS A 99 2.94 -3.15 -5.35
C CYS A 99 3.89 -2.09 -4.74
N LEU A 100 4.48 -2.38 -3.58
CA LEU A 100 5.41 -1.49 -2.91
C LEU A 100 6.79 -1.44 -3.56
N LYS A 101 7.31 -2.54 -4.11
CA LYS A 101 8.61 -2.51 -4.82
C LYS A 101 8.56 -1.67 -6.10
N LYS A 102 7.39 -1.58 -6.74
CA LYS A 102 7.21 -0.78 -7.96
C LYS A 102 7.02 0.73 -7.68
N SER A 103 6.64 1.11 -6.46
CA SER A 103 6.44 2.52 -6.09
C SER A 103 7.75 3.08 -5.53
N SER A 104 8.45 3.91 -6.31
CA SER A 104 9.70 4.56 -5.92
C SER A 104 9.52 5.80 -5.04
N SER A 105 8.29 6.13 -4.60
CA SER A 105 7.99 7.37 -3.86
C SER A 105 7.36 7.16 -2.49
N THR A 106 8.03 7.73 -1.49
CA THR A 106 7.73 7.82 -0.05
C THR A 106 6.32 8.34 0.32
N LEU A 107 5.59 8.96 -0.62
CA LEU A 107 4.29 9.62 -0.37
C LEU A 107 3.07 8.68 -0.35
N ALA A 108 3.20 7.41 -0.74
CA ALA A 108 2.04 6.50 -0.90
C ALA A 108 1.43 5.98 0.43
N PHE A 109 2.13 6.10 1.56
CA PHE A 109 1.75 5.42 2.81
C PHE A 109 0.66 6.09 3.65
N PHE A 110 0.33 7.36 3.43
CA PHE A 110 -0.71 8.02 4.24
C PHE A 110 -2.11 7.42 4.06
N GLY A 111 -2.37 6.72 2.95
CA GLY A 111 -3.63 5.98 2.75
C GLY A 111 -3.71 4.64 3.49
N PHE A 112 -2.58 4.13 3.99
CA PHE A 112 -2.45 2.78 4.56
C PHE A 112 -3.13 2.64 5.92
N LEU A 113 -3.12 3.71 6.74
CA LEU A 113 -3.65 3.65 8.11
C LEU A 113 -5.19 3.64 8.16
N ILE A 114 -5.85 4.36 7.26
CA ILE A 114 -7.32 4.53 7.31
C ILE A 114 -8.04 3.21 6.99
N GLY A 115 -7.48 2.38 6.11
CA GLY A 115 -8.07 1.08 5.76
C GLY A 115 -7.89 0.00 6.83
N LEU A 116 -6.81 0.04 7.61
CA LEU A 116 -6.52 -0.97 8.64
C LEU A 116 -7.36 -0.81 9.91
N PHE A 117 -7.74 0.42 10.27
CA PHE A 117 -8.64 0.65 11.41
C PHE A 117 -10.02 0.03 11.20
N ALA A 118 -10.51 -0.05 9.96
CA ALA A 118 -11.78 -0.70 9.64
C ALA A 118 -11.77 -2.24 9.79
N LEU A 119 -10.58 -2.87 9.85
CA LEU A 119 -10.43 -4.31 10.10
C LEU A 119 -10.17 -4.63 11.59
N LEU A 120 -9.87 -3.60 12.40
CA LEU A 120 -9.59 -3.70 13.84
C LEU A 120 -10.82 -3.42 14.72
N ILE A 121 -11.89 -2.86 14.15
CA ILE A 121 -13.22 -2.71 14.74
C ILE A 121 -14.13 -3.79 14.14
#